data_AF-A0A0D0CDA9-F1
#
_entry.id   AF-A0A0D0CDA9-F1
#
_cell.length_a   1.000
_cell.length_b   1.000
_cell.length_c   1.000
_cell.angle_alpha   90.00
_cell.angle_beta   90.00
_cell.angle_gamma   90.00
#
_symmetry.space_group_name_H-M   'P 1'
#
loop_
_entity.id
_entity.type
_entity.pdbx_description
1 polymer ?
#
loop_
_entity_poly.entity_id
_entity_poly.type
_entity_poly.pdbx_seq_one_letter_code
_entity_poly.pdbx_strand_id
1 'polypeptide(L)'
;MSSGSLNMYIPGVRNFLIQVTIEIASDETIARKEKVYLNKLNLAMVQVLKQEWSHNWPTFISELVESSKTSLPLCENNMVLLRLLSEEIFDFSADQMTQAKVQELKVQLSNELSLVFQLCLEVLKEAPMGKVGLLRATLETLGRFLSWIPLGYVFETELLQLLVTRFLEVAEYRNLTLKCAAEITSLPRSDVASVPGYDATLKMFFTSIMVTINKLISPSTDIASAYRNASDTGQEMVMALAMFLANFFGKHLVLLEEETDREALLNAHFYLIKISQVDECEVWKICLEYWLILLVGLYEEAVSRLPIGMSVAGDTAFAVPEVTLRKDVYAEVLTNLRLIAVGKMVKPEEVLIVENEEGEVVREHLQETDTIVLYKMMRKLMLYLTHIDVLDTGRILTEKLERQMNKKDGSSGDEWSWGNLNTLCWAVGSISGAMDKDTEKHFLVLIIRELLSLVEQKRGKDNKAIIASNIMYIVGQYPRFLKTMVNKLFEFMREGHEGGWSFLYLSPSPHVYLYTYTRNPYLGSMQFVVRQSEEKEPFVEEILRNIGRITVDLLPQQVH
;
A
#
# COMPACT_ATOMS: atom_id res chain seq x y z
N MET A 1 49.44 -9.86 15.77
CA MET A 1 48.98 -10.23 17.12
C MET A 1 48.15 -11.48 16.96
N SER A 2 48.60 -12.59 17.54
CA SER A 2 48.02 -13.91 17.32
C SER A 2 46.63 -14.02 17.96
N SER A 3 45.73 -14.76 17.30
CA SER A 3 44.37 -15.08 17.77
C SER A 3 44.31 -15.61 19.21
N GLY A 4 45.40 -16.16 19.73
CA GLY A 4 45.50 -16.63 21.12
C GLY A 4 45.52 -15.53 22.19
N SER A 5 45.92 -14.28 21.87
CA SER A 5 45.93 -13.19 22.84
C SER A 5 44.54 -12.59 23.07
N LEU A 6 43.68 -12.59 22.04
CA LEU A 6 42.33 -12.03 22.10
C LEU A 6 41.40 -12.87 22.99
N ASN A 7 41.50 -14.21 22.91
CA ASN A 7 40.67 -15.15 23.67
C ASN A 7 40.83 -15.04 25.20
N MET A 8 41.89 -14.41 25.70
CA MET A 8 42.12 -14.23 27.12
C MET A 8 41.37 -13.01 27.71
N TYR A 9 41.01 -12.03 26.87
CA TYR A 9 40.33 -10.80 27.31
C TYR A 9 38.81 -10.87 27.20
N ILE A 10 38.27 -11.72 26.32
CA ILE A 10 36.83 -11.82 26.05
C ILE A 10 36.01 -12.16 27.32
N PRO A 11 36.40 -13.14 28.17
CA PRO A 11 35.70 -13.40 29.42
C PRO A 11 35.72 -12.20 30.38
N GLY A 12 36.82 -11.44 30.40
CA GLY A 12 36.95 -10.22 31.21
C GLY A 12 36.03 -9.10 30.76
N VAL A 13 35.97 -8.85 29.45
CA VAL A 13 35.05 -7.86 28.84
C VAL A 13 33.60 -8.27 29.07
N ARG A 14 33.27 -9.55 28.86
CA ARG A 14 31.95 -10.11 29.13
C ARG A 14 31.52 -9.86 30.57
N ASN A 15 32.34 -10.29 31.55
CA ASN A 15 32.01 -10.15 32.96
C ASN A 15 31.90 -8.69 33.39
N PHE A 16 32.75 -7.81 32.85
CA PHE A 16 32.66 -6.37 33.07
C PHE A 16 31.33 -5.79 32.57
N LEU A 17 30.95 -6.10 31.32
CA LEU A 17 29.68 -5.63 30.75
C LEU A 17 28.49 -6.14 31.56
N ILE A 18 28.49 -7.40 32.00
CA ILE A 18 27.41 -7.97 32.83
C ILE A 18 27.31 -7.19 34.15
N GLN A 19 28.43 -7.04 34.87
CA GLN A 19 28.45 -6.37 36.17
C GLN A 19 27.94 -4.94 36.09
N VAL A 20 28.46 -4.15 35.14
CA VAL A 20 28.05 -2.75 34.95
C VAL A 20 26.58 -2.66 34.53
N THR A 21 26.12 -3.56 33.65
CA THR A 21 24.71 -3.59 33.23
C THR A 21 23.79 -3.90 34.40
N ILE A 22 24.12 -4.91 35.22
CA ILE A 22 23.32 -5.26 36.41
C ILE A 22 23.31 -4.12 37.43
N GLU A 23 24.45 -3.49 37.69
CA GLU A 23 24.57 -2.37 38.62
C GLU A 23 23.64 -1.21 38.24
N ILE A 24 23.58 -0.87 36.96
CA ILE A 24 22.77 0.23 36.44
C ILE A 24 21.30 -0.16 36.31
N ALA A 25 21.02 -1.36 35.79
CA ALA A 25 19.67 -1.82 35.46
C ALA A 25 18.85 -2.23 36.69
N SER A 26 19.49 -2.61 37.80
CA SER A 26 18.76 -3.06 39.00
C SER A 26 18.10 -1.92 39.79
N ASP A 27 18.51 -0.67 39.55
CA ASP A 27 17.92 0.52 40.19
C ASP A 27 17.08 1.33 39.18
N GLU A 28 15.78 1.44 39.43
CA GLU A 28 14.84 2.14 38.53
C GLU A 28 15.18 3.62 38.31
N THR A 29 15.77 4.29 39.31
CA THR A 29 16.13 5.70 39.20
C THR A 29 17.39 5.90 38.35
N ILE A 30 18.40 5.04 38.55
CA ILE A 30 19.64 5.07 37.79
C ILE A 30 19.37 4.65 36.34
N ALA A 31 18.64 3.54 36.13
CA ALA A 31 18.28 3.04 34.80
C ALA A 31 17.52 4.09 33.97
N ARG A 32 16.61 4.85 34.59
CA ARG A 32 15.89 5.95 33.92
C ARG A 32 16.81 7.12 33.58
N LYS A 33 17.68 7.51 34.51
CA LYS A 33 18.62 8.63 34.32
C LYS A 33 19.65 8.32 33.24
N GLU A 34 20.20 7.11 33.26
CA GLU A 34 21.29 6.65 32.39
C GLU A 34 20.77 5.81 31.21
N LYS A 35 19.50 5.98 30.81
CA LYS A 35 18.83 5.14 29.78
C LYS A 35 19.63 5.02 28.48
N VAL A 36 20.24 6.12 28.03
CA VAL A 36 21.06 6.12 26.80
C VAL A 36 22.32 5.25 26.99
N TYR A 37 22.98 5.38 28.14
CA TYR A 37 24.17 4.60 28.46
C TYR A 37 23.83 3.11 28.61
N LEU A 38 22.74 2.79 29.31
CA LEU A 38 22.23 1.43 29.45
C LEU A 38 21.91 0.79 28.09
N ASN A 39 21.28 1.54 27.18
CA ASN A 39 21.05 1.06 25.81
C ASN A 39 22.35 0.78 25.05
N LYS A 40 23.40 1.60 25.25
CA LYS A 40 24.72 1.33 24.64
C LYS A 40 25.41 0.10 25.24
N LEU A 41 25.24 -0.14 26.54
CA LEU A 41 25.71 -1.37 27.19
C LEU A 41 24.99 -2.60 26.62
N ASN A 42 23.67 -2.55 26.44
CA ASN A 42 22.92 -3.62 25.82
C ASN A 42 23.38 -3.91 24.38
N LEU A 43 23.60 -2.87 23.56
CA LEU A 43 24.14 -3.03 22.21
C LEU A 43 25.53 -3.67 22.23
N ALA A 44 26.41 -3.25 23.14
CA ALA A 44 27.73 -3.87 23.31
C ALA A 44 27.62 -5.33 23.74
N MET A 45 26.68 -5.65 24.64
CA MET A 45 26.38 -7.02 25.05
C MET A 45 25.94 -7.89 23.87
N VAL A 46 25.06 -7.39 23.00
CA VAL A 46 24.63 -8.12 21.80
C VAL A 46 25.80 -8.40 20.87
N GLN A 47 26.74 -7.46 20.71
CA GLN A 47 27.95 -7.71 19.90
C GLN A 47 28.84 -8.81 20.51
N VAL A 48 28.92 -8.92 21.84
CA VAL A 48 29.61 -10.03 22.51
C VAL A 48 28.86 -11.35 22.28
N LEU A 49 27.52 -11.35 22.43
CA LEU A 49 26.69 -12.54 22.24
C LEU A 49 26.80 -13.12 20.82
N LYS A 50 26.89 -12.27 19.78
CA LYS A 50 27.10 -12.71 18.40
C LYS A 50 28.37 -13.57 18.23
N GLN A 51 29.39 -13.34 19.05
CA GLN A 51 30.66 -14.08 18.98
C GLN A 51 30.67 -15.29 19.92
N GLU A 52 30.16 -15.12 21.15
CA GLU A 52 30.40 -16.05 22.25
C GLU A 52 29.24 -17.01 22.53
N TRP A 53 28.00 -16.64 22.20
CA TRP A 53 26.81 -17.32 22.72
C TRP A 53 26.75 -18.80 22.34
N SER A 54 27.07 -19.16 21.10
CA SER A 54 26.94 -20.54 20.61
C SER A 54 27.98 -21.53 21.12
N HIS A 55 29.17 -21.06 21.46
CA HIS A 55 30.28 -21.94 21.83
C HIS A 55 30.77 -21.73 23.27
N ASN A 56 30.79 -20.49 23.74
CA ASN A 56 31.49 -20.08 24.96
C ASN A 56 30.54 -19.59 26.07
N TRP A 57 29.25 -19.39 25.76
CA TRP A 57 28.25 -18.97 26.73
C TRP A 57 26.85 -19.57 26.48
N PRO A 58 26.72 -20.91 26.37
CA PRO A 58 25.45 -21.55 26.03
C PRO A 58 24.35 -21.37 27.08
N THR A 59 24.69 -21.01 28.32
CA THR A 59 23.76 -20.81 29.44
C THR A 59 23.18 -19.41 29.53
N PHE A 60 23.52 -18.50 28.61
CA PHE A 60 23.16 -17.09 28.68
C PHE A 60 21.65 -16.85 28.87
N ILE A 61 20.78 -17.48 28.07
CA ILE A 61 19.33 -17.26 28.17
C ILE A 61 18.80 -17.76 29.52
N SER A 62 19.29 -18.90 30.00
CA SER A 62 18.92 -19.43 31.31
C SER A 62 19.34 -18.50 32.45
N GLU A 63 20.57 -17.96 32.39
CA GLU A 63 21.08 -16.97 33.35
C GLU A 63 20.28 -15.65 33.30
N LEU A 64 19.95 -15.18 32.11
CA LEU A 64 19.16 -13.97 31.88
C LEU A 64 17.75 -14.13 32.46
N VAL A 65 17.08 -15.25 32.21
CA VAL A 65 15.74 -15.54 32.73
C VAL A 65 15.75 -15.59 34.26
N GLU A 66 16.75 -16.24 34.86
CA GLU A 66 16.85 -16.30 36.31
C GLU A 66 17.13 -14.93 36.93
N SER A 67 18.02 -14.13 36.32
CA SER A 67 18.28 -12.76 36.78
C SER A 67 17.06 -11.85 36.67
N SER A 68 16.18 -12.09 35.69
CA SER A 68 14.94 -11.32 35.48
C SER A 68 13.96 -11.46 36.64
N LYS A 69 14.03 -12.54 37.42
CA LYS A 69 13.17 -12.76 38.60
C LYS A 69 13.63 -11.98 39.83
N THR A 70 14.86 -11.43 39.81
CA THR A 70 15.45 -10.77 40.98
C THR A 70 14.94 -9.34 41.18
N SER A 71 14.68 -8.61 40.10
CA SER A 71 14.13 -7.26 40.16
C SER A 71 13.40 -6.88 38.87
N LEU A 72 12.30 -6.14 39.00
CA LEU A 72 11.50 -5.68 37.86
C LEU A 72 12.27 -4.74 36.90
N PRO A 73 13.09 -3.78 37.38
CA PRO A 73 13.91 -2.95 36.49
C PRO A 73 14.94 -3.74 35.69
N LEU A 74 15.56 -4.76 36.29
CA LEU A 74 16.47 -5.66 35.58
C LEU A 74 15.73 -6.51 34.56
N CYS A 75 14.53 -7.00 34.90
CA CYS A 75 13.65 -7.70 33.97
C CYS A 75 13.31 -6.84 32.75
N GLU A 76 12.99 -5.56 32.96
CA GLU A 76 12.72 -4.61 31.86
C GLU A 76 13.92 -4.47 30.94
N ASN A 77 15.12 -4.33 31.49
CA ASN A 77 16.35 -4.27 30.70
C ASN A 77 16.62 -5.58 29.93
N ASN A 78 16.40 -6.72 30.57
CA ASN A 78 16.58 -8.03 29.97
C ASN A 78 15.63 -8.27 28.80
N MET A 79 14.39 -7.77 28.88
CA MET A 79 13.45 -7.77 27.74
C MET A 79 14.01 -6.96 26.57
N VAL A 80 14.53 -5.76 26.83
CA VAL A 80 15.18 -4.93 25.79
C VAL A 80 16.38 -5.64 25.17
N LEU A 81 17.21 -6.30 25.97
CA LEU A 81 18.36 -7.06 25.49
C LEU A 81 17.95 -8.23 24.59
N LEU A 82 16.92 -9.00 25.00
CA LEU A 82 16.34 -10.08 24.19
C LEU A 82 15.78 -9.57 22.86
N ARG A 83 15.11 -8.42 22.86
CA ARG A 83 14.62 -7.78 21.64
C ARG A 83 15.77 -7.43 20.69
N LEU A 84 16.79 -6.74 21.18
CA LEU A 84 17.95 -6.33 20.38
C LEU A 84 18.69 -7.54 19.81
N LEU A 85 18.82 -8.62 20.60
CA LEU A 85 19.38 -9.88 20.14
C LEU A 85 18.54 -10.48 19.00
N SER A 86 17.22 -10.47 19.12
CA SER A 86 16.32 -10.93 18.06
C SER A 86 16.46 -10.12 16.78
N GLU A 87 16.46 -8.79 16.88
CA GLU A 87 16.60 -7.88 15.74
C GLU A 87 17.93 -8.11 14.99
N GLU A 88 19.04 -8.32 15.72
CA GLU A 88 20.34 -8.62 15.11
C GLU A 88 20.37 -10.00 14.41
N ILE A 89 19.69 -11.02 14.95
CA ILE A 89 19.69 -12.38 14.38
C ILE A 89 18.72 -12.52 13.21
N PHE A 90 17.59 -11.80 13.22
CA PHE A 90 16.52 -11.98 12.23
C PHE A 90 16.41 -10.84 11.24
N ASP A 91 16.55 -9.57 11.66
CA ASP A 91 16.29 -8.40 10.81
C ASP A 91 17.58 -7.90 10.11
N PHE A 92 18.71 -7.82 10.82
CA PHE A 92 19.97 -7.27 10.29
C PHE A 92 21.00 -8.31 9.82
N SER A 93 20.57 -9.58 9.78
CA SER A 93 21.45 -10.72 9.59
C SER A 93 22.04 -10.84 8.17
N ALA A 94 21.36 -10.30 7.15
CA ALA A 94 21.75 -10.42 5.76
C ALA A 94 23.02 -9.63 5.39
N ASP A 95 23.27 -8.48 6.04
CA ASP A 95 24.36 -7.57 5.68
C ASP A 95 25.57 -7.64 6.63
N GLN A 96 25.42 -8.24 7.81
CA GLN A 96 26.44 -8.18 8.87
C GLN A 96 27.09 -9.52 9.22
N MET A 97 26.49 -10.65 8.87
CA MET A 97 26.98 -11.98 9.25
C MET A 97 26.94 -12.96 8.07
N THR A 98 27.74 -14.02 8.14
CA THR A 98 27.66 -15.11 7.17
C THR A 98 26.38 -15.92 7.38
N GLN A 99 25.80 -16.46 6.30
CA GLN A 99 24.60 -17.30 6.36
C GLN A 99 24.73 -18.47 7.37
N ALA A 100 25.92 -19.09 7.43
CA ALA A 100 26.20 -20.17 8.37
C ALA A 100 26.09 -19.71 9.83
N LYS A 101 26.62 -18.53 10.17
CA LYS A 101 26.56 -17.98 11.53
C LYS A 101 25.13 -17.59 11.91
N VAL A 102 24.39 -17.00 10.98
CA VAL A 102 22.97 -16.67 11.19
C VAL A 102 22.17 -17.92 11.51
N GLN A 103 22.36 -18.98 10.71
CA GLN A 103 21.64 -20.24 10.92
C GLN A 103 21.99 -20.88 12.27
N GLU A 104 23.25 -20.82 12.68
CA GLU A 104 23.69 -21.29 14.00
C GLU A 104 22.98 -20.56 15.14
N LEU A 105 22.98 -19.21 15.13
CA LEU A 105 22.33 -18.42 16.18
C LEU A 105 20.80 -18.58 16.18
N LYS A 106 20.18 -18.76 15.00
CA LYS A 106 18.75 -19.04 14.89
C LYS A 106 18.38 -20.38 15.53
N VAL A 107 19.18 -21.42 15.28
CA VAL A 107 18.97 -22.75 15.89
C VAL A 107 19.14 -22.66 17.40
N GLN A 108 20.16 -21.95 17.87
CA GLN A 108 20.37 -21.76 19.31
C GLN A 108 19.21 -21.02 19.97
N LEU A 109 18.73 -19.91 19.40
CA LEU A 109 17.59 -19.18 19.96
C LEU A 109 16.32 -20.02 19.94
N SER A 110 16.10 -20.79 18.88
CA SER A 110 14.96 -21.70 18.79
C SER A 110 14.97 -22.75 19.90
N ASN A 111 16.15 -23.26 20.27
CA ASN A 111 16.28 -24.26 21.34
C ASN A 111 15.97 -23.68 22.74
N GLU A 112 16.26 -22.40 22.97
CA GLU A 112 16.04 -21.73 24.26
C GLU A 112 14.74 -20.88 24.30
N LEU A 113 13.97 -20.88 23.20
CA LEU A 113 12.79 -20.02 23.04
C LEU A 113 11.70 -20.28 24.08
N SER A 114 11.57 -21.52 24.55
CA SER A 114 10.58 -21.89 25.58
C SER A 114 10.75 -21.07 26.86
N LEU A 115 11.99 -20.86 27.30
CA LEU A 115 12.33 -20.08 28.49
C LEU A 115 12.00 -18.60 28.29
N VAL A 116 12.35 -18.06 27.12
CA VAL A 116 12.07 -16.66 26.75
C VAL A 116 10.57 -16.41 26.70
N PHE A 117 9.82 -17.30 26.06
CA PHE A 117 8.37 -17.18 25.92
C PHE A 117 7.67 -17.29 27.28
N GLN A 118 8.07 -18.25 28.13
CA GLN A 118 7.51 -18.40 29.48
C GLN A 118 7.72 -17.12 30.31
N LEU A 119 8.92 -16.54 30.27
CA LEU A 119 9.20 -15.27 30.94
C LEU A 119 8.30 -14.14 30.40
N CYS A 120 8.14 -14.04 29.07
CA CYS A 120 7.25 -13.04 28.46
C CYS A 120 5.81 -13.22 28.95
N LEU A 121 5.29 -14.45 28.91
CA LEU A 121 3.92 -14.76 29.31
C LEU A 121 3.68 -14.49 30.79
N GLU A 122 4.63 -14.86 31.66
CA GLU A 122 4.58 -14.59 33.11
C GLU A 122 4.54 -13.08 33.39
N VAL A 123 5.43 -12.29 32.75
CA VAL A 123 5.43 -10.84 32.89
C VAL A 123 4.12 -10.22 32.38
N LEU A 124 3.64 -10.65 31.21
CA LEU A 124 2.36 -10.18 30.65
C LEU A 124 1.14 -10.59 31.48
N LYS A 125 1.25 -11.62 32.35
CA LYS A 125 0.19 -12.10 33.23
C LYS A 125 0.25 -11.50 34.63
N GLU A 126 1.44 -11.25 35.18
CA GLU A 126 1.60 -10.93 36.60
C GLU A 126 2.08 -9.50 36.86
N ALA A 127 2.83 -8.87 35.95
CA ALA A 127 3.41 -7.56 36.22
C ALA A 127 2.31 -6.49 36.40
N PRO A 128 2.39 -5.58 37.38
CA PRO A 128 1.36 -4.57 37.59
C PRO A 128 1.22 -3.61 36.39
N MET A 129 0.00 -3.17 36.06
CA MET A 129 -0.25 -2.22 34.96
C MET A 129 0.46 -0.87 35.13
N GLY A 130 0.86 -0.51 36.36
CA GLY A 130 1.68 0.70 36.61
C GLY A 130 3.13 0.57 36.14
N LYS A 131 3.63 -0.64 35.85
CA LYS A 131 4.99 -0.88 35.34
C LYS A 131 5.00 -0.82 33.81
N VAL A 132 4.73 0.38 33.30
CA VAL A 132 4.58 0.66 31.87
C VAL A 132 5.83 0.30 31.07
N GLY A 133 7.03 0.63 31.57
CA GLY A 133 8.31 0.32 30.91
C GLY A 133 8.47 -1.18 30.65
N LEU A 134 8.39 -1.99 31.70
CA LEU A 134 8.45 -3.45 31.64
C LEU A 134 7.42 -4.04 30.67
N LEU A 135 6.12 -3.73 30.83
CA LEU A 135 5.08 -4.30 29.98
C LEU A 135 5.24 -3.91 28.50
N ARG A 136 5.64 -2.67 28.22
CA ARG A 136 5.95 -2.24 26.84
C ARG A 136 7.16 -2.96 26.28
N ALA A 137 8.24 -3.06 27.05
CA ALA A 137 9.44 -3.79 26.64
C ALA A 137 9.08 -5.25 26.32
N THR A 138 8.29 -5.92 27.17
CA THR A 138 7.86 -7.30 26.93
C THR A 138 6.98 -7.45 25.69
N LEU A 139 6.03 -6.54 25.44
CA LEU A 139 5.23 -6.57 24.20
C LEU A 139 6.09 -6.33 22.94
N GLU A 140 7.03 -5.39 23.01
CA GLU A 140 7.99 -5.10 21.92
C GLU A 140 8.89 -6.32 21.65
N THR A 141 9.38 -6.97 22.71
CA THR A 141 10.18 -8.20 22.62
C THR A 141 9.38 -9.35 22.03
N LEU A 142 8.17 -9.60 22.55
CA LEU A 142 7.27 -10.64 22.03
C LEU A 142 6.98 -10.40 20.54
N GLY A 143 6.70 -9.16 20.15
CA GLY A 143 6.44 -8.78 18.76
C GLY A 143 7.51 -9.26 17.77
N ARG A 144 8.79 -9.26 18.17
CA ARG A 144 9.90 -9.74 17.33
C ARG A 144 9.98 -11.26 17.17
N PHE A 145 9.28 -12.00 18.02
CA PHE A 145 9.24 -13.47 18.00
C PHE A 145 8.02 -14.02 17.27
N LEU A 146 6.93 -13.26 17.22
CA LEU A 146 5.64 -13.75 16.72
C LEU A 146 5.65 -14.21 15.26
N SER A 147 6.54 -13.66 14.42
CA SER A 147 6.63 -14.02 13.00
C SER A 147 7.26 -15.38 12.72
N TRP A 148 7.95 -15.98 13.71
CA TRP A 148 8.71 -17.23 13.52
C TRP A 148 8.59 -18.25 14.66
N ILE A 149 7.97 -17.88 15.79
CA ILE A 149 7.74 -18.79 16.93
C ILE A 149 6.85 -19.98 16.51
N PRO A 150 7.08 -21.19 17.06
CA PRO A 150 6.16 -22.31 16.86
C PRO A 150 4.73 -21.96 17.26
N LEU A 151 3.77 -22.34 16.41
CA LEU A 151 2.37 -21.91 16.52
C LEU A 151 1.71 -22.27 17.86
N GLY A 152 2.10 -23.38 18.50
CA GLY A 152 1.57 -23.80 19.80
C GLY A 152 1.72 -22.73 20.89
N TYR A 153 2.80 -21.95 20.87
CA TYR A 153 2.97 -20.84 21.83
C TYR A 153 1.91 -19.74 21.65
N VAL A 154 1.45 -19.51 20.42
CA VAL A 154 0.45 -18.48 20.12
C VAL A 154 -0.96 -19.01 20.37
N PHE A 155 -1.28 -20.21 19.90
CA PHE A 155 -2.66 -20.72 19.85
C PHE A 155 -3.05 -21.66 21.00
N GLU A 156 -2.09 -22.24 21.71
CA GLU A 156 -2.35 -23.19 22.82
C GLU A 156 -2.08 -22.59 24.19
N THR A 157 -1.83 -21.28 24.26
CA THR A 157 -1.59 -20.53 25.50
C THR A 157 -2.62 -19.42 25.69
N GLU A 158 -2.59 -18.75 26.85
CA GLU A 158 -3.48 -17.61 27.16
C GLU A 158 -3.06 -16.31 26.43
N LEU A 159 -2.04 -16.35 25.55
CA LEU A 159 -1.48 -15.14 24.93
C LEU A 159 -2.51 -14.29 24.20
N LEU A 160 -3.28 -14.88 23.29
CA LEU A 160 -4.29 -14.15 22.50
C LEU A 160 -5.34 -13.49 23.39
N GLN A 161 -5.77 -14.21 24.44
CA GLN A 161 -6.71 -13.70 25.42
C GLN A 161 -6.13 -12.52 26.21
N LEU A 162 -4.87 -12.61 26.65
CA LEU A 162 -4.19 -11.52 27.35
C LEU A 162 -4.06 -10.27 26.48
N LEU A 163 -3.63 -10.42 25.21
CA LEU A 163 -3.51 -9.29 24.27
C LEU A 163 -4.82 -8.50 24.17
N VAL A 164 -5.95 -9.19 23.96
CA VAL A 164 -7.26 -8.55 23.83
C VAL A 164 -7.76 -7.98 25.17
N THR A 165 -7.83 -8.81 26.21
CA THR A 165 -8.57 -8.46 27.44
C THR A 165 -7.80 -7.51 28.34
N ARG A 166 -6.47 -7.55 28.30
CA ARG A 166 -5.61 -6.80 29.22
C ARG A 166 -5.01 -5.55 28.58
N PHE A 167 -4.56 -5.64 27.34
CA PHE A 167 -3.69 -4.61 26.75
C PHE A 167 -4.37 -3.74 25.69
N LEU A 168 -5.27 -4.30 24.88
CA LEU A 168 -5.82 -3.62 23.70
C LEU A 168 -6.59 -2.33 24.02
N GLU A 169 -7.41 -2.33 25.08
CA GLU A 169 -8.20 -1.13 25.45
C GLU A 169 -7.33 -0.01 26.03
N VAL A 170 -6.20 -0.36 26.65
CA VAL A 170 -5.32 0.57 27.39
C VAL A 170 -4.43 1.34 26.42
N ALA A 171 -4.52 2.67 26.43
CA ALA A 171 -3.89 3.53 25.42
C ALA A 171 -2.36 3.35 25.33
N GLU A 172 -1.70 3.14 26.47
CA GLU A 172 -0.25 2.97 26.58
C GLU A 172 0.28 1.71 25.89
N TYR A 173 -0.56 0.69 25.69
CA TYR A 173 -0.18 -0.62 25.13
C TYR A 173 -0.85 -0.93 23.79
N ARG A 174 -2.00 -0.31 23.52
CA ARG A 174 -2.85 -0.55 22.35
C ARG A 174 -2.09 -0.70 21.03
N ASN A 175 -1.23 0.26 20.70
CA ASN A 175 -0.50 0.24 19.43
C ASN A 175 0.44 -0.97 19.33
N LEU A 176 1.15 -1.29 20.42
CA LEU A 176 2.02 -2.46 20.49
C LEU A 176 1.20 -3.76 20.38
N THR A 177 0.05 -3.82 21.07
CA THR A 177 -0.87 -4.95 20.98
C THR A 177 -1.39 -5.16 19.57
N LEU A 178 -1.76 -4.08 18.85
CA LEU A 178 -2.19 -4.16 17.46
C LEU A 178 -1.06 -4.60 16.52
N LYS A 179 0.18 -4.16 16.76
CA LYS A 179 1.35 -4.66 16.03
C LYS A 179 1.57 -6.15 16.28
N CYS A 180 1.51 -6.62 17.52
CA CYS A 180 1.56 -8.05 17.83
C CYS A 180 0.43 -8.83 17.12
N ALA A 181 -0.79 -8.27 17.13
CA ALA A 181 -1.91 -8.88 16.41
C ALA A 181 -1.65 -8.94 14.90
N ALA A 182 -1.09 -7.88 14.30
CA ALA A 182 -0.73 -7.84 12.89
C ALA A 182 0.29 -8.94 12.53
N GLU A 183 1.32 -9.15 13.37
CA GLU A 183 2.29 -10.25 13.21
C GLU A 183 1.61 -11.62 13.28
N ILE A 184 0.71 -11.84 14.25
CA ILE A 184 -0.04 -13.10 14.40
C ILE A 184 -0.92 -13.37 13.17
N THR A 185 -1.63 -12.36 12.67
CA THR A 185 -2.46 -12.49 11.46
C THR A 185 -1.64 -12.60 10.17
N SER A 186 -0.34 -12.34 10.25
CA SER A 186 0.58 -12.54 9.14
C SER A 186 1.13 -13.98 9.09
N LEU A 187 0.78 -14.86 10.03
CA LEU A 187 1.26 -16.24 10.00
C LEU A 187 0.76 -16.96 8.73
N PRO A 188 1.57 -17.84 8.10
CA PRO A 188 1.17 -18.50 6.86
C PRO A 188 -0.11 -19.32 7.03
N ARG A 189 -1.06 -19.14 6.10
CA ARG A 189 -2.32 -19.89 6.09
C ARG A 189 -2.10 -21.40 6.07
N SER A 190 -1.10 -21.88 5.32
CA SER A 190 -0.73 -23.29 5.23
C SER A 190 -0.47 -23.91 6.60
N ASP A 191 0.16 -23.15 7.47
CA ASP A 191 0.63 -23.64 8.76
C ASP A 191 -0.52 -23.61 9.77
N VAL A 192 -1.29 -22.51 9.80
CA VAL A 192 -2.48 -22.38 10.64
C VAL A 192 -3.57 -23.40 10.25
N ALA A 193 -3.81 -23.61 8.95
CA ALA A 193 -4.79 -24.59 8.45
C ALA A 193 -4.47 -26.03 8.84
N SER A 194 -3.18 -26.33 8.99
CA SER A 194 -2.70 -27.70 9.18
C SER A 194 -3.07 -28.27 10.55
N VAL A 195 -3.34 -27.40 11.53
CA VAL A 195 -3.67 -27.79 12.91
C VAL A 195 -5.15 -27.56 13.18
N PRO A 196 -5.93 -28.62 13.47
CA PRO A 196 -7.35 -28.50 13.76
C PRO A 196 -7.62 -27.54 14.94
N GLY A 197 -8.60 -26.64 14.76
CA GLY A 197 -9.04 -25.70 15.80
C GLY A 197 -8.35 -24.33 15.74
N TYR A 198 -7.16 -24.20 15.15
CA TYR A 198 -6.46 -22.91 15.09
C TYR A 198 -7.21 -21.88 14.25
N ASP A 199 -7.92 -22.30 13.19
CA ASP A 199 -8.80 -21.42 12.41
C ASP A 199 -9.89 -20.78 13.27
N ALA A 200 -10.54 -21.57 14.14
CA ALA A 200 -11.57 -21.07 15.05
C ALA A 200 -10.98 -20.11 16.08
N THR A 201 -9.82 -20.43 16.64
CA THR A 201 -9.11 -19.56 17.58
C THR A 201 -8.70 -18.23 16.94
N LEU A 202 -8.17 -18.26 15.70
CA LEU A 202 -7.76 -17.07 14.97
C LEU A 202 -8.96 -16.20 14.59
N LYS A 203 -10.07 -16.81 14.14
CA LYS A 203 -11.33 -16.12 13.86
C LYS A 203 -11.87 -15.43 15.10
N MET A 204 -11.89 -16.11 16.25
CA MET A 204 -12.30 -15.53 17.54
C MET A 204 -11.39 -14.37 17.98
N PHE A 205 -10.08 -14.50 17.80
CA PHE A 205 -9.13 -13.43 18.09
C PHE A 205 -9.38 -12.19 17.22
N PHE A 206 -9.55 -12.38 15.91
CA PHE A 206 -9.88 -11.29 14.98
C PHE A 206 -11.18 -10.57 15.37
N THR A 207 -12.25 -11.34 15.60
CA THR A 207 -13.55 -10.78 15.97
C THR A 207 -13.46 -10.00 17.29
N SER A 208 -12.71 -10.49 18.28
CA SER A 208 -12.55 -9.81 19.57
C SER A 208 -11.78 -8.48 19.44
N ILE A 209 -10.77 -8.43 18.56
CA ILE A 209 -10.09 -7.18 18.22
C ILE A 209 -11.07 -6.22 17.56
N MET A 210 -11.84 -6.68 16.57
CA MET A 210 -12.79 -5.81 15.85
C MET A 210 -13.91 -5.27 16.76
N VAL A 211 -14.39 -6.06 17.72
CA VAL A 211 -15.32 -5.58 18.76
C VAL A 211 -14.70 -4.42 19.56
N THR A 212 -13.44 -4.56 19.94
CA THR A 212 -12.72 -3.50 20.68
C THR A 212 -12.46 -2.28 19.80
N ILE A 213 -12.11 -2.47 18.53
CA ILE A 213 -11.92 -1.37 17.57
C ILE A 213 -13.22 -0.61 17.35
N ASN A 214 -14.36 -1.29 17.17
CA ASN A 214 -15.68 -0.65 17.04
C ASN A 214 -16.06 0.21 18.26
N LYS A 215 -15.59 -0.17 19.46
CA LYS A 215 -15.78 0.60 20.70
C LYS A 215 -14.88 1.84 20.73
N LEU A 216 -13.63 1.71 20.29
CA LEU A 216 -12.62 2.78 20.35
C LEU A 216 -12.74 3.79 19.20
N ILE A 217 -13.05 3.31 18.01
CA ILE A 217 -13.26 4.09 16.79
C ILE A 217 -14.67 3.74 16.34
N SER A 218 -15.61 4.66 16.45
CA SER A 218 -16.98 4.38 16.00
C SER A 218 -16.99 4.09 14.48
N PRO A 219 -17.81 3.15 13.99
CA PRO A 219 -17.97 2.92 12.55
C PRO A 219 -18.42 4.15 11.76
N SER A 220 -18.93 5.22 12.38
CA SER A 220 -19.26 6.49 11.72
C SER A 220 -18.09 7.47 11.59
N THR A 221 -16.96 7.21 12.25
CA THR A 221 -15.79 8.11 12.29
C THR A 221 -15.21 8.34 10.90
N ASP A 222 -14.89 9.58 10.58
CA ASP A 222 -14.03 9.95 9.44
C ASP A 222 -12.56 9.78 9.85
N ILE A 223 -11.99 8.63 9.50
CA ILE A 223 -10.61 8.27 9.87
C ILE A 223 -9.60 9.20 9.17
N ALA A 224 -9.86 9.63 7.94
CA ALA A 224 -8.95 10.50 7.19
C ALA A 224 -8.84 11.90 7.81
N SER A 225 -9.97 12.45 8.29
CA SER A 225 -9.98 13.71 9.03
C SER A 225 -9.38 13.57 10.44
N ALA A 226 -9.69 12.47 11.14
CA ALA A 226 -9.11 12.19 12.45
C ALA A 226 -7.58 12.04 12.39
N TYR A 227 -7.06 11.35 11.37
CA TYR A 227 -5.62 11.14 11.17
C TYR A 227 -4.84 12.44 11.00
N ARG A 228 -5.38 13.40 10.22
CA ARG A 228 -4.76 14.72 9.99
C ARG A 228 -4.57 15.53 11.27
N ASN A 229 -5.43 15.32 12.26
CA ASN A 229 -5.39 16.04 13.54
C ASN A 229 -4.87 15.15 14.69
N ALA A 230 -4.46 13.91 14.40
CA ALA A 230 -3.99 12.97 15.39
C ALA A 230 -2.54 13.28 15.80
N SER A 231 -2.19 12.89 17.02
CA SER A 231 -0.79 12.77 17.43
C SER A 231 -0.11 11.60 16.72
N ASP A 232 1.22 11.55 16.77
CA ASP A 232 2.03 10.42 16.26
C ASP A 232 1.49 9.06 16.74
N THR A 233 1.05 8.99 18.00
CA THR A 233 0.45 7.77 18.57
C THR A 233 -0.88 7.40 17.90
N GLY A 234 -1.72 8.40 17.57
CA GLY A 234 -2.98 8.16 16.86
C GLY A 234 -2.75 7.75 15.41
N GLN A 235 -1.77 8.36 14.73
CA GLN A 235 -1.37 7.97 13.38
C GLN A 235 -0.79 6.55 13.35
N GLU A 236 0.05 6.21 14.32
CA GLU A 236 0.61 4.86 14.49
C GLU A 236 -0.49 3.82 14.75
N MET A 237 -1.55 4.17 15.49
CA MET A 237 -2.69 3.27 15.70
C MET A 237 -3.39 2.93 14.37
N VAL A 238 -3.61 3.93 13.51
CA VAL A 238 -4.23 3.73 12.19
C VAL A 238 -3.36 2.85 11.30
N MET A 239 -2.05 3.07 11.30
CA MET A 239 -1.11 2.24 10.54
C MET A 239 -1.09 0.79 11.06
N ALA A 240 -1.04 0.58 12.39
CA ALA A 240 -1.08 -0.76 12.98
C ALA A 240 -2.41 -1.49 12.68
N LEU A 241 -3.54 -0.77 12.68
CA LEU A 241 -4.84 -1.31 12.30
C LEU A 241 -4.88 -1.66 10.80
N ALA A 242 -4.29 -0.84 9.93
CA ALA A 242 -4.17 -1.11 8.49
C ALA A 242 -3.41 -2.42 8.26
N MET A 243 -2.24 -2.58 8.92
CA MET A 243 -1.44 -3.81 8.85
C MET A 243 -2.20 -5.03 9.35
N PHE A 244 -2.88 -4.92 10.50
CA PHE A 244 -3.66 -6.01 11.07
C PHE A 244 -4.77 -6.49 10.10
N LEU A 245 -5.56 -5.57 9.56
CA LEU A 245 -6.63 -5.89 8.61
C LEU A 245 -6.07 -6.46 7.30
N ALA A 246 -5.07 -5.80 6.71
CA ALA A 246 -4.45 -6.22 5.46
C ALA A 246 -3.79 -7.60 5.59
N ASN A 247 -3.10 -7.88 6.69
CA ASN A 247 -2.46 -9.18 6.93
C ASN A 247 -3.51 -10.28 7.10
N PHE A 248 -4.51 -10.06 7.96
CA PHE A 248 -5.58 -11.03 8.17
C PHE A 248 -6.31 -11.34 6.86
N PHE A 249 -6.76 -10.32 6.13
CA PHE A 249 -7.46 -10.56 4.88
C PHE A 249 -6.55 -11.12 3.78
N GLY A 250 -5.28 -10.74 3.73
CA GLY A 250 -4.33 -11.26 2.75
C GLY A 250 -4.10 -12.77 2.87
N LYS A 251 -4.23 -13.34 4.08
CA LYS A 251 -3.90 -14.75 4.35
C LYS A 251 -5.08 -15.61 4.81
N HIS A 252 -6.04 -15.03 5.51
CA HIS A 252 -7.09 -15.75 6.24
C HIS A 252 -8.51 -15.29 5.90
N LEU A 253 -8.71 -14.47 4.85
CA LEU A 253 -10.02 -13.94 4.45
C LEU A 253 -11.12 -15.02 4.35
N VAL A 254 -10.78 -16.21 3.84
CA VAL A 254 -11.71 -17.34 3.71
C VAL A 254 -12.43 -17.71 5.01
N LEU A 255 -11.84 -17.43 6.17
CA LEU A 255 -12.45 -17.72 7.48
C LEU A 255 -13.68 -16.83 7.79
N LEU A 256 -13.82 -15.69 7.10
CA LEU A 256 -14.92 -14.74 7.27
C LEU A 256 -15.88 -14.70 6.07
N GLU A 257 -15.66 -15.51 5.04
CA GLU A 257 -16.51 -15.53 3.84
C GLU A 257 -17.71 -16.48 3.96
N GLU A 258 -17.90 -17.06 5.14
CA GLU A 258 -19.11 -17.77 5.51
C GLU A 258 -20.28 -16.79 5.67
N GLU A 259 -21.50 -17.24 5.33
CA GLU A 259 -22.69 -16.38 5.35
C GLU A 259 -22.99 -15.82 6.75
N THR A 260 -22.65 -16.58 7.80
CA THR A 260 -22.78 -16.18 9.20
C THR A 260 -21.91 -14.98 9.60
N ASP A 261 -20.83 -14.74 8.86
CA ASP A 261 -19.80 -13.75 9.20
C ASP A 261 -19.85 -12.52 8.30
N ARG A 262 -20.82 -12.47 7.38
CA ARG A 262 -20.94 -11.43 6.35
C ARG A 262 -20.97 -10.02 6.93
N GLU A 263 -21.66 -9.79 8.05
CA GLU A 263 -21.71 -8.47 8.69
C GLU A 263 -20.34 -8.06 9.25
N ALA A 264 -19.66 -8.97 9.95
CA ALA A 264 -18.33 -8.73 10.49
C ALA A 264 -17.29 -8.50 9.38
N LEU A 265 -17.36 -9.31 8.32
CA LEU A 265 -16.55 -9.19 7.11
C LEU A 265 -16.68 -7.79 6.50
N LEU A 266 -17.92 -7.37 6.20
CA LEU A 266 -18.18 -6.07 5.56
C LEU A 266 -17.80 -4.91 6.47
N ASN A 267 -18.13 -4.97 7.76
CA ASN A 267 -17.72 -3.95 8.72
C ASN A 267 -16.20 -3.75 8.70
N ALA A 268 -15.42 -4.83 8.78
CA ALA A 268 -13.97 -4.75 8.79
C ALA A 268 -13.39 -4.26 7.44
N HIS A 269 -14.00 -4.61 6.30
CA HIS A 269 -13.63 -4.04 5.00
C HIS A 269 -13.94 -2.55 4.91
N PHE A 270 -15.05 -2.07 5.49
CA PHE A 270 -15.37 -0.64 5.53
C PHE A 270 -14.40 0.16 6.41
N TYR A 271 -13.84 -0.42 7.48
CA TYR A 271 -12.69 0.19 8.15
C TYR A 271 -11.51 0.35 7.20
N LEU A 272 -11.19 -0.68 6.42
CA LEU A 272 -10.08 -0.61 5.48
C LEU A 272 -10.33 0.41 4.35
N ILE A 273 -11.57 0.57 3.88
CA ILE A 273 -11.98 1.65 2.98
C ILE A 273 -11.73 3.03 3.60
N LYS A 274 -12.12 3.23 4.85
CA LYS A 274 -11.91 4.50 5.56
C LYS A 274 -10.43 4.79 5.81
N ILE A 275 -9.65 3.78 6.18
CA ILE A 275 -8.19 3.87 6.32
C ILE A 275 -7.56 4.20 4.96
N SER A 276 -8.05 3.60 3.87
CA SER A 276 -7.57 3.86 2.51
C SER A 276 -7.79 5.32 2.05
N GLN A 277 -8.65 6.09 2.71
CA GLN A 277 -8.86 7.52 2.45
C GLN A 277 -7.83 8.43 3.13
N VAL A 278 -7.04 7.91 4.08
CA VAL A 278 -6.00 8.67 4.80
C VAL A 278 -4.93 9.14 3.82
N ASP A 279 -4.59 10.43 3.85
CA ASP A 279 -3.56 11.02 3.00
C ASP A 279 -2.15 10.76 3.56
N GLU A 280 -1.76 9.48 3.57
CA GLU A 280 -0.44 9.00 3.97
C GLU A 280 -0.01 7.88 3.00
N CYS A 281 1.18 8.01 2.42
CA CYS A 281 1.67 7.15 1.35
C CYS A 281 1.89 5.71 1.85
N GLU A 282 2.48 5.55 3.03
CA GLU A 282 2.76 4.23 3.59
C GLU A 282 1.48 3.48 3.97
N VAL A 283 0.50 4.18 4.55
CA VAL A 283 -0.82 3.61 4.85
C VAL A 283 -1.52 3.16 3.55
N TRP A 284 -1.45 3.98 2.50
CA TRP A 284 -2.04 3.63 1.21
C TRP A 284 -1.37 2.41 0.58
N LYS A 285 -0.04 2.30 0.62
CA LYS A 285 0.69 1.13 0.09
C LYS A 285 0.25 -0.17 0.76
N ILE A 286 0.11 -0.18 2.09
CA ILE A 286 -0.37 -1.34 2.86
C ILE A 286 -1.77 -1.76 2.38
N CYS A 287 -2.70 -0.80 2.28
CA CYS A 287 -4.05 -1.11 1.81
C CYS A 287 -4.08 -1.56 0.34
N LEU A 288 -3.32 -0.89 -0.53
CA LEU A 288 -3.26 -1.14 -1.97
C LEU A 288 -2.76 -2.56 -2.27
N GLU A 289 -1.75 -3.04 -1.55
CA GLU A 289 -1.25 -4.40 -1.69
C GLU A 289 -2.35 -5.42 -1.40
N TYR A 290 -3.07 -5.26 -0.29
CA TYR A 290 -4.21 -6.11 0.03
C TYR A 290 -5.33 -6.02 -1.02
N TRP A 291 -5.73 -4.81 -1.44
CA TRP A 291 -6.80 -4.63 -2.41
C TRP A 291 -6.49 -5.35 -3.72
N LEU A 292 -5.23 -5.34 -4.17
CA LEU A 292 -4.79 -6.10 -5.33
C LEU A 292 -4.94 -7.61 -5.12
N ILE A 293 -4.58 -8.15 -3.94
CA ILE A 293 -4.78 -9.56 -3.61
C ILE A 293 -6.27 -9.94 -3.71
N LEU A 294 -7.16 -9.14 -3.09
CA LEU A 294 -8.59 -9.37 -3.14
C LEU A 294 -9.11 -9.39 -4.58
N LEU A 295 -8.81 -8.33 -5.35
CA LEU A 295 -9.35 -8.17 -6.70
C LEU A 295 -8.85 -9.24 -7.67
N VAL A 296 -7.59 -9.66 -7.56
CA VAL A 296 -7.05 -10.77 -8.37
C VAL A 296 -7.84 -12.04 -8.07
N GLY A 297 -8.04 -12.38 -6.79
CA GLY A 297 -8.80 -13.57 -6.40
C GLY A 297 -10.26 -13.54 -6.84
N LEU A 298 -10.93 -12.38 -6.73
CA LEU A 298 -12.31 -12.21 -7.21
C LEU A 298 -12.42 -12.33 -8.73
N TYR A 299 -11.45 -11.77 -9.46
CA TYR A 299 -11.41 -11.84 -10.92
C TYR A 299 -11.15 -13.26 -11.43
N GLU A 300 -10.17 -13.96 -10.86
CA GLU A 300 -9.84 -15.34 -11.23
C GLU A 300 -11.03 -16.29 -11.02
N GLU A 301 -11.75 -16.15 -9.89
CA GLU A 301 -12.97 -16.92 -9.64
C GLU A 301 -14.04 -16.60 -10.68
N ALA A 302 -14.31 -15.32 -10.93
CA ALA A 302 -15.32 -14.89 -11.90
C ALA A 302 -15.03 -15.46 -13.29
N VAL A 303 -13.79 -15.38 -13.76
CA VAL A 303 -13.37 -15.94 -15.05
C VAL A 303 -13.48 -17.47 -15.08
N SER A 304 -13.14 -18.16 -13.99
CA SER A 304 -13.22 -19.63 -13.93
C SER A 304 -14.65 -20.17 -13.92
N ARG A 305 -15.60 -19.42 -13.33
CA ARG A 305 -17.01 -19.83 -13.20
C ARG A 305 -17.87 -19.43 -14.38
N LEU A 306 -17.42 -18.44 -15.16
CA LEU A 306 -18.04 -18.10 -16.45
C LEU A 306 -17.64 -19.17 -17.48
N PRO A 307 -18.61 -19.90 -18.07
CA PRO A 307 -18.28 -20.92 -19.06
C PRO A 307 -17.59 -20.27 -20.27
N ILE A 308 -16.35 -20.67 -20.54
CA ILE A 308 -15.67 -20.39 -21.82
C ILE A 308 -16.47 -21.12 -22.91
N GLY A 309 -17.33 -20.40 -23.64
CA GLY A 309 -17.95 -20.92 -24.87
C GLY A 309 -19.47 -20.83 -25.03
N MET A 310 -20.19 -19.97 -24.31
CA MET A 310 -21.55 -19.61 -24.75
C MET A 310 -21.49 -18.55 -25.86
N SER A 311 -21.26 -19.02 -27.09
CA SER A 311 -21.80 -18.34 -28.27
C SER A 311 -23.30 -18.18 -28.07
N VAL A 312 -23.77 -16.94 -28.12
CA VAL A 312 -25.18 -16.55 -28.02
C VAL A 312 -25.93 -16.87 -29.32
N ALA A 313 -25.82 -18.11 -29.79
CA ALA A 313 -26.45 -18.60 -31.01
C ALA A 313 -27.18 -19.90 -30.72
N GLY A 314 -28.38 -19.81 -30.16
CA GLY A 314 -29.25 -20.95 -29.93
C GLY A 314 -30.44 -20.58 -29.04
N ASP A 315 -31.62 -20.58 -29.64
CA ASP A 315 -32.90 -20.08 -29.13
C ASP A 315 -33.54 -20.96 -28.03
N THR A 316 -32.74 -21.44 -27.07
CA THR A 316 -33.22 -22.22 -25.92
C THR A 316 -32.74 -21.60 -24.62
N ALA A 317 -33.57 -20.75 -24.05
CA ALA A 317 -33.43 -20.19 -22.71
C ALA A 317 -33.54 -21.30 -21.65
N PHE A 318 -32.46 -22.05 -21.45
CA PHE A 318 -32.23 -22.72 -20.18
C PHE A 318 -31.89 -21.64 -19.17
N ALA A 319 -32.73 -21.48 -18.14
CA ALA A 319 -32.46 -20.62 -17.00
C ALA A 319 -31.15 -21.09 -16.35
N VAL A 320 -30.07 -20.37 -16.63
CA VAL A 320 -28.81 -20.52 -15.91
C VAL A 320 -29.13 -20.18 -14.45
N PRO A 321 -28.87 -21.07 -13.48
CA PRO A 321 -29.03 -20.72 -12.08
C PRO A 321 -28.25 -19.43 -11.82
N GLU A 322 -28.86 -18.48 -11.12
CA GLU A 322 -28.20 -17.24 -10.73
C GLU A 322 -27.07 -17.60 -9.75
N VAL A 323 -25.88 -17.83 -10.29
CA VAL A 323 -24.70 -18.16 -9.49
C VAL A 323 -24.24 -16.87 -8.84
N THR A 324 -24.53 -16.71 -7.56
CA THR A 324 -23.91 -15.65 -6.75
C THR A 324 -22.42 -15.87 -6.73
N LEU A 325 -21.67 -14.92 -7.28
CA LEU A 325 -20.22 -14.93 -7.28
C LEU A 325 -19.72 -14.26 -6.01
N ARG A 326 -18.54 -14.66 -5.55
CA ARG A 326 -17.91 -14.05 -4.37
C ARG A 326 -17.79 -12.53 -4.46
N LYS A 327 -17.58 -11.98 -5.67
CA LYS A 327 -17.54 -10.53 -5.93
C LYS A 327 -18.83 -9.80 -5.51
N ASP A 328 -19.97 -10.48 -5.54
CA ASP A 328 -21.29 -9.86 -5.27
C ASP A 328 -21.45 -9.54 -3.78
N VAL A 329 -20.74 -10.26 -2.91
CA VAL A 329 -20.66 -9.95 -1.47
C VAL A 329 -19.99 -8.59 -1.25
N TYR A 330 -19.00 -8.24 -2.08
CA TYR A 330 -18.16 -7.06 -1.94
C TYR A 330 -18.63 -5.86 -2.77
N ALA A 331 -19.78 -5.94 -3.46
CA ALA A 331 -20.19 -4.93 -4.45
C ALA A 331 -20.08 -3.48 -3.94
N GLU A 332 -20.63 -3.18 -2.77
CA GLU A 332 -20.58 -1.85 -2.16
C GLU A 332 -19.16 -1.43 -1.74
N VAL A 333 -18.37 -2.36 -1.20
CA VAL A 333 -16.96 -2.14 -0.86
C VAL A 333 -16.17 -1.77 -2.11
N LEU A 334 -16.39 -2.48 -3.21
CA LEU A 334 -15.70 -2.26 -4.49
C LEU A 334 -16.09 -0.93 -5.13
N THR A 335 -17.35 -0.51 -5.04
CA THR A 335 -17.79 0.82 -5.48
C THR A 335 -17.07 1.94 -4.71
N ASN A 336 -16.94 1.80 -3.38
CA ASN A 336 -16.18 2.75 -2.57
C ASN A 336 -14.68 2.73 -2.89
N LEU A 337 -14.11 1.54 -3.14
CA LEU A 337 -12.71 1.41 -3.53
C LEU A 337 -12.43 2.07 -4.87
N ARG A 338 -13.34 1.98 -5.86
CA ARG A 338 -13.23 2.72 -7.14
C ARG A 338 -13.15 4.23 -6.91
N LEU A 339 -14.00 4.78 -6.05
CA LEU A 339 -13.98 6.21 -5.74
C LEU A 339 -12.64 6.66 -5.16
N ILE A 340 -12.06 5.86 -4.25
CA ILE A 340 -10.76 6.13 -3.63
C ILE A 340 -9.64 6.01 -4.66
N ALA A 341 -9.63 4.91 -5.44
CA ALA A 341 -8.60 4.65 -6.45
C ALA A 341 -8.52 5.78 -7.49
N VAL A 342 -9.67 6.29 -7.94
CA VAL A 342 -9.74 7.45 -8.84
C VAL A 342 -9.19 8.71 -8.16
N GLY A 343 -9.60 8.99 -6.92
CA GLY A 343 -9.16 10.20 -6.21
C GLY A 343 -7.69 10.20 -5.82
N LYS A 344 -7.07 9.03 -5.66
CA LYS A 344 -5.67 8.86 -5.25
C LYS A 344 -4.69 8.61 -6.39
N MET A 345 -5.16 8.61 -7.64
CA MET A 345 -4.32 8.23 -8.77
C MET A 345 -3.06 9.10 -8.81
N VAL A 346 -1.89 8.47 -8.87
CA VAL A 346 -0.62 9.20 -8.94
C VAL A 346 -0.24 9.51 -10.38
N LYS A 347 0.62 10.51 -10.55
CA LYS A 347 1.03 11.03 -11.85
C LYS A 347 1.68 9.93 -12.74
N PRO A 348 1.20 9.70 -13.97
CA PRO A 348 1.86 8.86 -14.97
C PRO A 348 3.17 9.46 -15.49
N GLU A 349 4.08 8.61 -16.00
CA GLU A 349 5.38 9.03 -16.61
C GLU A 349 5.19 9.93 -17.83
N GLU A 350 4.10 9.73 -18.57
CA GLU A 350 3.82 10.48 -19.80
C GLU A 350 3.33 11.92 -19.54
N VAL A 351 2.96 12.25 -18.30
CA VAL A 351 2.45 13.57 -17.92
C VAL A 351 3.61 14.45 -17.43
N LEU A 352 3.99 15.40 -18.27
CA LEU A 352 5.13 16.29 -18.02
C LEU A 352 4.73 17.63 -17.39
N ILE A 353 3.45 18.01 -17.48
CA ILE A 353 2.95 19.28 -16.97
C ILE A 353 2.41 19.05 -15.56
N VAL A 354 2.95 19.78 -14.58
CA VAL A 354 2.58 19.66 -13.17
C VAL A 354 2.43 21.03 -12.52
N GLU A 355 1.68 21.08 -11.43
CA GLU A 355 1.66 22.22 -10.50
C GLU A 355 2.85 22.09 -9.54
N ASN A 356 3.68 23.14 -9.42
CA ASN A 356 4.76 23.18 -8.43
C ASN A 356 4.25 23.65 -7.06
N GLU A 357 5.12 23.66 -6.05
CA GLU A 357 4.78 24.12 -4.68
C GLU A 357 4.31 25.58 -4.60
N GLU A 358 4.66 26.40 -5.60
CA GLU A 358 4.27 27.80 -5.70
C GLU A 358 2.90 27.99 -6.39
N GLY A 359 2.26 26.91 -6.85
CA GLY A 359 0.99 26.93 -7.57
C GLY A 359 1.12 27.31 -9.05
N GLU A 360 2.33 27.24 -9.61
CA GLU A 360 2.62 27.52 -11.02
C GLU A 360 2.65 26.24 -11.85
N VAL A 361 2.20 26.35 -13.10
CA VAL A 361 2.22 25.24 -14.06
C VAL A 361 3.61 25.16 -14.71
N VAL A 362 4.35 24.09 -14.40
CA VAL A 362 5.72 23.85 -14.85
C VAL A 362 5.86 22.52 -15.59
N ARG A 363 6.98 22.37 -16.31
CA ARG A 363 7.31 21.13 -17.03
C ARG A 363 8.39 20.33 -16.28
N GLU A 364 8.02 19.19 -15.75
CA GLU A 364 8.91 18.27 -15.03
C GLU A 364 9.47 17.19 -15.99
N HIS A 365 10.77 16.93 -15.92
CA HIS A 365 11.46 15.99 -16.83
C HIS A 365 11.99 14.73 -16.13
N LEU A 366 11.99 14.71 -14.79
CA LEU A 366 12.52 13.61 -13.99
C LEU A 366 11.45 13.19 -13.00
N GLN A 367 10.96 11.97 -13.12
CA GLN A 367 10.02 11.39 -12.18
C GLN A 367 10.76 10.48 -11.18
N GLU A 368 10.31 10.49 -9.93
CA GLU A 368 10.81 9.59 -8.90
C GLU A 368 10.41 8.13 -9.18
N THR A 369 11.37 7.22 -9.00
CA THR A 369 11.17 5.77 -9.22
C THR A 369 10.00 5.22 -8.40
N ASP A 370 9.83 5.69 -7.17
CA ASP A 370 8.77 5.21 -6.26
C ASP A 370 7.37 5.58 -6.75
N THR A 371 7.20 6.78 -7.31
CA THR A 371 5.93 7.21 -7.93
C THR A 371 5.58 6.33 -9.13
N ILE A 372 6.57 5.94 -9.94
CA ILE A 372 6.37 5.06 -11.10
C ILE A 372 5.89 3.68 -10.65
N VAL A 373 6.50 3.12 -9.60
CA VAL A 373 6.09 1.81 -9.04
C VAL A 373 4.66 1.90 -8.49
N LEU A 374 4.35 2.95 -7.72
CA LEU A 374 3.01 3.18 -7.19
C LEU A 374 1.97 3.34 -8.31
N TYR A 375 2.27 4.11 -9.35
CA TYR A 375 1.40 4.25 -10.52
C TYR A 375 1.10 2.89 -11.17
N LYS A 376 2.10 2.02 -11.34
CA LYS A 376 1.90 0.67 -11.91
C LYS A 376 0.96 -0.17 -11.04
N MET A 377 1.10 -0.11 -9.72
CA MET A 377 0.20 -0.81 -8.79
C MET A 377 -1.23 -0.26 -8.87
N MET A 378 -1.40 1.07 -8.89
CA MET A 378 -2.71 1.71 -9.01
C MET A 378 -3.38 1.45 -10.36
N ARG A 379 -2.61 1.44 -11.45
CA ARG A 379 -3.10 1.03 -12.77
C ARG A 379 -3.60 -0.41 -12.74
N LYS A 380 -2.84 -1.33 -12.14
CA LYS A 380 -3.27 -2.72 -11.97
C LYS A 380 -4.59 -2.79 -11.17
N LEU A 381 -4.71 -2.03 -10.08
CA LEU A 381 -5.93 -1.93 -9.27
C LEU A 381 -7.13 -1.49 -10.11
N MET A 382 -6.98 -0.38 -10.84
CA MET A 382 -8.04 0.17 -11.70
C MET A 382 -8.46 -0.80 -12.81
N LEU A 383 -7.51 -1.52 -13.43
CA LEU A 383 -7.82 -2.53 -14.45
C LEU A 383 -8.69 -3.66 -13.87
N TYR A 384 -8.34 -4.23 -12.72
CA TYR A 384 -9.16 -5.28 -12.10
C TYR A 384 -10.52 -4.76 -11.64
N LEU A 385 -10.60 -3.57 -11.04
CA LEU A 385 -11.88 -2.95 -10.68
C LEU A 385 -12.78 -2.77 -11.90
N THR A 386 -12.22 -2.39 -13.04
CA THR A 386 -12.93 -2.22 -14.30
C THR A 386 -13.39 -3.56 -14.86
N HIS A 387 -12.53 -4.58 -14.87
CA HIS A 387 -12.91 -5.92 -15.33
C HIS A 387 -14.02 -6.56 -14.46
N ILE A 388 -14.04 -6.27 -13.16
CA ILE A 388 -15.06 -6.79 -12.25
C ILE A 388 -16.41 -6.11 -12.47
N ASP A 389 -16.42 -4.79 -12.72
CA ASP A 389 -17.62 -4.04 -13.04
C ASP A 389 -17.30 -2.82 -13.91
N VAL A 390 -17.48 -3.00 -15.21
CA VAL A 390 -17.24 -1.96 -16.23
C VAL A 390 -18.26 -0.83 -16.10
N LEU A 391 -19.51 -1.17 -15.77
CA LEU A 391 -20.61 -0.21 -15.71
C LEU A 391 -20.46 0.73 -14.52
N ASP A 392 -20.18 0.19 -13.34
CA ASP A 392 -19.95 1.00 -12.14
C ASP A 392 -18.72 1.91 -12.30
N THR A 393 -17.64 1.39 -12.92
CA THR A 393 -16.44 2.18 -13.21
C THR A 393 -16.74 3.33 -14.18
N GLY A 394 -17.42 3.04 -15.30
CA GLY A 394 -17.80 4.05 -16.29
C GLY A 394 -18.73 5.12 -15.70
N ARG A 395 -19.69 4.71 -14.87
CA ARG A 395 -20.60 5.60 -14.14
C ARG A 395 -19.83 6.53 -13.21
N ILE A 396 -18.95 5.99 -12.35
CA ILE A 396 -18.15 6.79 -11.40
C ILE A 396 -17.28 7.82 -12.11
N LEU A 397 -16.58 7.41 -13.18
CA LEU A 397 -15.70 8.31 -13.93
C LEU A 397 -16.50 9.42 -14.61
N THR A 398 -17.68 9.10 -15.15
CA THR A 398 -18.58 10.08 -15.78
C THR A 398 -19.14 11.06 -14.74
N GLU A 399 -19.68 10.56 -13.62
CA GLU A 399 -20.22 11.40 -12.54
C GLU A 399 -19.14 12.32 -11.95
N LYS A 400 -17.90 11.83 -11.78
CA LYS A 400 -16.78 12.66 -11.32
C LYS A 400 -16.42 13.73 -12.33
N LEU A 401 -16.44 13.43 -13.64
CA LEU A 401 -16.19 14.43 -14.68
C LEU A 401 -17.28 15.51 -14.69
N GLU A 402 -18.55 15.14 -14.55
CA GLU A 402 -19.65 16.09 -14.46
C GLU A 402 -19.49 17.07 -13.30
N ARG A 403 -18.95 16.63 -12.15
CA ARG A 403 -18.65 17.51 -11.01
C ARG A 403 -17.47 18.47 -11.23
N GLN A 404 -16.64 18.23 -12.25
CA GLN A 404 -15.61 19.16 -12.69
C GLN A 404 -16.16 20.25 -13.63
N MET A 405 -17.26 19.97 -14.33
CA MET A 405 -17.86 20.87 -15.31
C MET A 405 -18.52 22.08 -14.66
N ASN A 406 -18.57 23.22 -15.36
CA ASN A 406 -19.34 24.36 -14.87
C ASN A 406 -20.84 24.01 -14.87
N LYS A 407 -21.55 24.49 -13.86
CA LYS A 407 -23.00 24.31 -13.76
C LYS A 407 -23.72 25.21 -14.77
N LYS A 408 -24.99 24.90 -15.03
CA LYS A 408 -25.85 25.65 -15.97
C LYS A 408 -26.04 27.12 -15.58
N ASP A 409 -25.86 27.46 -14.31
CA ASP A 409 -25.92 28.83 -13.80
C ASP A 409 -24.61 29.63 -13.97
N GLY A 410 -23.59 29.01 -14.57
CA GLY A 410 -22.27 29.61 -14.81
C GLY A 410 -21.32 29.51 -13.62
N SER A 411 -21.73 28.92 -12.50
CA SER A 411 -20.83 28.63 -11.38
C SER A 411 -19.84 27.51 -11.72
N SER A 412 -18.68 27.52 -11.07
CA SER A 412 -17.71 26.42 -11.19
C SER A 412 -18.31 25.12 -10.67
N GLY A 413 -17.89 24.00 -11.27
CA GLY A 413 -18.23 22.67 -10.75
C GLY A 413 -17.89 22.50 -9.28
N ASP A 414 -18.67 21.68 -8.59
CA ASP A 414 -18.59 21.49 -7.13
C ASP A 414 -17.22 20.97 -6.67
N GLU A 415 -16.53 20.24 -7.54
CA GLU A 415 -15.26 19.59 -7.21
C GLU A 415 -14.11 20.07 -8.11
N TRP A 416 -14.26 21.21 -8.81
CA TRP A 416 -13.24 21.73 -9.74
C TRP A 416 -11.92 22.06 -9.03
N SER A 417 -10.85 21.34 -9.38
CA SER A 417 -9.46 21.68 -9.08
C SER A 417 -8.51 20.99 -10.07
N TRP A 418 -7.28 21.51 -10.22
CA TRP A 418 -6.29 20.85 -11.08
C TRP A 418 -5.97 19.43 -10.59
N GLY A 419 -5.79 19.26 -9.27
CA GLY A 419 -5.59 17.95 -8.66
C GLY A 419 -6.71 16.96 -8.96
N ASN A 420 -7.98 17.34 -8.76
CA ASN A 420 -9.11 16.43 -8.99
C ASN A 420 -9.29 16.06 -10.47
N LEU A 421 -9.10 17.02 -11.39
CA LEU A 421 -9.14 16.74 -12.82
C LEU A 421 -8.00 15.80 -13.23
N ASN A 422 -6.78 16.07 -12.74
CA ASN A 422 -5.60 15.26 -13.02
C ASN A 422 -5.80 13.81 -12.59
N THR A 423 -6.14 13.56 -11.32
CA THR A 423 -6.31 12.20 -10.80
C THR A 423 -7.42 11.45 -11.55
N LEU A 424 -8.52 12.13 -11.89
CA LEU A 424 -9.60 11.59 -12.73
C LEU A 424 -9.09 11.19 -14.12
N CYS A 425 -8.41 12.08 -14.83
CA CYS A 425 -7.93 11.81 -16.18
C CYS A 425 -6.82 10.76 -16.22
N TRP A 426 -5.97 10.70 -15.18
CA TRP A 426 -4.99 9.63 -15.00
C TRP A 426 -5.67 8.29 -14.78
N ALA A 427 -6.75 8.24 -13.98
CA ALA A 427 -7.54 7.04 -13.81
C ALA A 427 -8.19 6.59 -15.12
N VAL A 428 -8.76 7.52 -15.91
CA VAL A 428 -9.30 7.25 -17.25
C VAL A 428 -8.23 6.65 -18.17
N GLY A 429 -7.05 7.26 -18.31
CA GLY A 429 -6.01 6.71 -19.16
C GLY A 429 -5.48 5.34 -18.69
N SER A 430 -5.47 5.10 -17.38
CA SER A 430 -4.94 3.86 -16.80
C SER A 430 -5.76 2.61 -17.16
N ILE A 431 -7.06 2.77 -17.43
CA ILE A 431 -7.99 1.66 -17.74
C ILE A 431 -8.04 1.30 -19.24
N SER A 432 -7.13 1.84 -20.05
CA SER A 432 -7.03 1.50 -21.47
C SER A 432 -6.92 0.00 -21.71
N GLY A 433 -7.81 -0.51 -22.57
CA GLY A 433 -7.89 -1.93 -22.92
C GLY A 433 -8.69 -2.81 -21.96
N ALA A 434 -9.26 -2.27 -20.87
CA ALA A 434 -10.09 -3.04 -19.94
C ALA A 434 -11.55 -3.20 -20.39
N MET A 435 -11.98 -2.42 -21.39
CA MET A 435 -13.32 -2.45 -21.96
C MET A 435 -13.30 -3.13 -23.35
N ASP A 436 -14.44 -3.67 -23.78
CA ASP A 436 -14.60 -4.08 -25.17
C ASP A 436 -14.56 -2.86 -26.11
N LYS A 437 -14.32 -3.10 -27.40
CA LYS A 437 -14.07 -2.03 -28.37
C LYS A 437 -15.22 -1.03 -28.50
N ASP A 438 -16.46 -1.50 -28.45
CA ASP A 438 -17.62 -0.65 -28.68
C ASP A 438 -17.92 0.17 -27.41
N THR A 439 -17.88 -0.45 -26.24
CA THR A 439 -18.01 0.25 -24.95
C THR A 439 -16.90 1.29 -24.76
N GLU A 440 -15.64 0.91 -25.02
CA GLU A 440 -14.48 1.80 -24.93
C GLU A 440 -14.65 3.01 -25.85
N LYS A 441 -15.10 2.81 -27.09
CA LYS A 441 -15.37 3.91 -28.04
C LYS A 441 -16.44 4.87 -27.52
N HIS A 442 -17.58 4.37 -27.05
CA HIS A 442 -18.66 5.22 -26.55
C HIS A 442 -18.24 6.01 -25.32
N PHE A 443 -17.56 5.34 -24.39
CA PHE A 443 -17.01 5.96 -23.17
C PHE A 443 -16.03 7.09 -23.50
N LEU A 444 -15.07 6.85 -24.41
CA LEU A 444 -14.09 7.87 -24.79
C LEU A 444 -14.71 9.07 -25.51
N VAL A 445 -15.67 8.85 -26.42
CA VAL A 445 -16.38 9.96 -27.08
C VAL A 445 -17.04 10.86 -26.04
N LEU A 446 -17.66 10.29 -25.01
CA LEU A 446 -18.28 11.03 -23.92
C LEU A 446 -17.23 11.86 -23.16
N ILE A 447 -16.21 11.21 -22.60
CA ILE A 447 -15.19 11.85 -21.77
C ILE A 447 -14.49 12.98 -22.52
N ILE A 448 -14.07 12.72 -23.76
CA ILE A 448 -13.31 13.69 -24.55
C ILE A 448 -14.18 14.88 -24.95
N ARG A 449 -15.44 14.66 -25.30
CA ARG A 449 -16.38 15.75 -25.61
C ARG A 449 -16.56 16.67 -24.40
N GLU A 450 -16.74 16.11 -23.21
CA GLU A 450 -16.88 16.91 -21.98
C GLU A 450 -15.58 17.65 -21.64
N LEU A 451 -14.40 17.02 -21.78
CA LEU A 451 -13.11 17.70 -21.59
C LEU A 451 -12.88 18.83 -22.61
N LEU A 452 -13.25 18.64 -23.87
CA LEU A 452 -13.20 19.69 -24.89
C LEU A 452 -14.10 20.87 -24.53
N SER A 453 -15.33 20.58 -24.09
CA SER A 453 -16.25 21.59 -23.56
C SER A 453 -15.65 22.32 -22.35
N LEU A 454 -14.92 21.62 -21.48
CA LEU A 454 -14.24 22.21 -20.33
C LEU A 454 -13.13 23.19 -20.73
N VAL A 455 -12.37 22.90 -21.79
CA VAL A 455 -11.36 23.82 -22.35
C VAL A 455 -11.99 25.14 -22.80
N GLU A 456 -13.17 25.07 -23.43
CA GLU A 456 -13.90 26.26 -23.89
C GLU A 456 -14.49 27.06 -22.71
N GLN A 457 -14.94 26.36 -21.66
CA GLN A 457 -15.56 26.96 -20.48
C GLN A 457 -14.55 27.63 -19.53
N LYS A 458 -13.38 27.04 -19.33
CA LYS A 458 -12.38 27.54 -18.37
C LYS A 458 -11.47 28.59 -19.01
N ARG A 459 -11.35 29.73 -18.33
CA ARG A 459 -10.47 30.84 -18.74
C ARG A 459 -9.10 30.72 -18.07
N GLY A 460 -8.09 31.35 -18.65
CA GLY A 460 -6.73 31.38 -18.11
C GLY A 460 -5.83 30.32 -18.77
N LYS A 461 -4.55 30.68 -18.95
CA LYS A 461 -3.57 29.83 -19.66
C LYS A 461 -3.31 28.53 -18.92
N ASP A 462 -3.19 28.61 -17.60
CA ASP A 462 -2.86 27.46 -16.74
C ASP A 462 -3.97 26.42 -16.73
N ASN A 463 -5.23 26.87 -16.58
CA ASN A 463 -6.40 26.00 -16.68
C ASN A 463 -6.44 25.25 -18.03
N LYS A 464 -6.21 25.97 -19.14
CA LYS A 464 -6.18 25.36 -20.48
C LYS A 464 -5.03 24.37 -20.63
N ALA A 465 -3.84 24.69 -20.10
CA ALA A 465 -2.68 23.81 -20.15
C ALA A 465 -2.93 22.50 -19.40
N ILE A 466 -3.50 22.55 -18.20
CA ILE A 466 -3.84 21.36 -17.40
C ILE A 466 -4.89 20.50 -18.11
N ILE A 467 -5.97 21.09 -18.63
CA ILE A 467 -7.01 20.32 -19.34
C ILE A 467 -6.44 19.69 -20.62
N ALA A 468 -5.65 20.43 -21.39
CA ALA A 468 -5.00 19.93 -22.60
C ALA A 468 -4.04 18.78 -22.27
N SER A 469 -3.22 18.90 -21.21
CA SER A 469 -2.35 17.83 -20.71
C SER A 469 -3.10 16.52 -20.50
N ASN A 470 -4.24 16.61 -19.82
CA ASN A 470 -5.09 15.47 -19.51
C ASN A 470 -5.74 14.86 -20.76
N ILE A 471 -6.26 15.67 -21.69
CA ILE A 471 -6.77 15.19 -22.98
C ILE A 471 -5.68 14.45 -23.75
N MET A 472 -4.48 15.04 -23.85
CA MET A 472 -3.36 14.46 -24.57
C MET A 472 -2.92 13.13 -23.96
N TYR A 473 -2.84 13.05 -22.63
CA TYR A 473 -2.54 11.82 -21.92
C TYR A 473 -3.58 10.72 -22.21
N ILE A 474 -4.88 11.02 -22.05
CA ILE A 474 -5.95 10.05 -22.35
C ILE A 474 -5.82 9.56 -23.78
N VAL A 475 -5.80 10.47 -24.76
CA VAL A 475 -5.71 10.11 -26.19
C VAL A 475 -4.47 9.26 -26.49
N GLY A 476 -3.34 9.58 -25.87
CA GLY A 476 -2.10 8.81 -25.98
C GLY A 476 -2.20 7.37 -25.45
N GLN A 477 -3.03 7.12 -24.44
CA GLN A 477 -3.23 5.78 -23.88
C GLN A 477 -4.19 4.91 -24.72
N TYR A 478 -5.01 5.49 -25.60
CA TYR A 478 -6.05 4.79 -26.37
C TYR A 478 -5.76 4.73 -27.88
N PRO A 479 -4.80 3.89 -28.33
CA PRO A 479 -4.38 3.87 -29.73
C PRO A 479 -5.50 3.46 -30.72
N ARG A 480 -6.49 2.67 -30.27
CA ARG A 480 -7.64 2.26 -31.07
C ARG A 480 -8.55 3.42 -31.47
N PHE A 481 -8.54 4.51 -30.70
CA PHE A 481 -9.43 5.67 -30.86
C PHE A 481 -8.79 6.82 -31.66
N LEU A 482 -7.46 6.80 -31.86
CA LEU A 482 -6.68 7.91 -32.40
C LEU A 482 -7.19 8.46 -33.74
N LYS A 483 -7.71 7.60 -34.63
CA LYS A 483 -8.14 7.98 -36.00
C LYS A 483 -9.10 9.16 -36.04
N THR A 484 -10.04 9.27 -35.09
CA THR A 484 -11.10 10.29 -35.13
C THR A 484 -10.65 11.65 -34.57
N MET A 485 -9.54 11.71 -33.83
CA MET A 485 -9.12 12.91 -33.11
C MET A 485 -7.88 13.61 -33.66
N VAL A 486 -7.16 13.01 -34.61
CA VAL A 486 -5.87 13.57 -35.04
C VAL A 486 -5.97 15.01 -35.54
N ASN A 487 -7.07 15.36 -36.22
CA ASN A 487 -7.32 16.73 -36.69
C ASN A 487 -7.56 17.73 -35.55
N LYS A 488 -8.22 17.32 -34.46
CA LYS A 488 -8.44 18.15 -33.27
C LYS A 488 -7.14 18.32 -32.47
N LEU A 489 -6.28 17.29 -32.46
CA LEU A 489 -4.94 17.35 -31.87
C LEU A 489 -4.03 18.32 -32.63
N PHE A 490 -4.09 18.32 -33.98
CA PHE A 490 -3.43 19.34 -34.79
C PHE A 490 -3.97 20.75 -34.53
N GLU A 491 -5.26 20.89 -34.22
CA GLU A 491 -5.84 22.17 -33.83
C GLU A 491 -5.24 22.68 -32.52
N PHE A 492 -5.07 21.83 -31.50
CA PHE A 492 -4.39 22.18 -30.25
C PHE A 492 -2.92 22.57 -30.42
N MET A 493 -2.20 21.87 -31.30
CA MET A 493 -0.81 22.23 -31.63
C MET A 493 -0.71 23.60 -32.33
N ARG A 494 -1.80 24.09 -32.95
CA ARG A 494 -1.88 25.41 -33.59
C ARG A 494 -2.45 26.51 -32.70
N GLU A 495 -3.05 26.21 -31.54
CA GLU A 495 -3.54 27.23 -30.62
C GLU A 495 -2.38 27.95 -29.93
N GLY A 496 -1.54 28.63 -30.71
CA GLY A 496 -0.70 29.73 -30.25
C GLY A 496 -1.60 30.93 -29.96
N HIS A 497 -2.16 30.98 -28.75
CA HIS A 497 -2.91 32.15 -28.33
C HIS A 497 -1.97 33.36 -28.12
N GLU A 498 -2.41 34.52 -28.63
CA GLU A 498 -1.79 35.84 -28.50
C GLU A 498 -1.38 36.12 -27.04
N GLY A 499 -0.10 35.94 -26.77
CA GLY A 499 0.45 36.05 -25.43
C GLY A 499 1.69 35.19 -25.29
N GLY A 500 2.72 35.57 -26.06
CA GLY A 500 4.15 35.26 -25.88
C GLY A 500 4.51 33.96 -25.16
N TRP A 501 5.16 33.07 -25.92
CA TRP A 501 6.23 32.15 -25.51
C TRP A 501 5.94 31.06 -24.46
N SER A 502 4.97 31.15 -23.55
CA SER A 502 4.82 30.16 -22.45
C SER A 502 3.99 28.90 -22.79
N PHE A 503 2.93 29.01 -23.62
CA PHE A 503 2.06 27.87 -23.93
C PHE A 503 2.78 26.78 -24.75
N LEU A 504 3.78 27.16 -25.55
CA LEU A 504 4.49 26.23 -26.43
C LEU A 504 5.68 25.52 -25.74
N TYR A 505 6.17 26.10 -24.65
CA TYR A 505 7.14 25.46 -23.74
C TYR A 505 6.46 24.48 -22.78
N LEU A 506 5.20 24.74 -22.41
CA LEU A 506 4.42 23.92 -21.49
C LEU A 506 3.54 22.90 -22.20
N SER A 507 3.04 23.15 -23.42
CA SER A 507 2.37 22.12 -24.21
C SER A 507 3.27 20.89 -24.28
N PRO A 508 2.75 19.66 -24.11
CA PRO A 508 3.55 18.48 -24.38
C PRO A 508 4.05 18.67 -25.79
N SER A 509 5.38 18.71 -25.96
CA SER A 509 5.99 18.82 -27.27
C SER A 509 5.29 17.85 -28.24
N PRO A 510 5.37 18.05 -29.57
CA PRO A 510 5.21 16.94 -30.55
C PRO A 510 5.92 15.65 -30.11
N HIS A 511 6.90 15.70 -29.20
CA HIS A 511 7.42 14.55 -28.46
C HIS A 511 6.36 13.69 -27.77
N VAL A 512 5.25 14.16 -27.16
CA VAL A 512 4.29 13.18 -26.57
C VAL A 512 3.58 12.38 -27.66
N TYR A 513 3.35 12.98 -28.83
CA TYR A 513 2.80 12.32 -30.02
C TYR A 513 3.84 11.40 -30.68
N LEU A 514 5.09 11.86 -30.86
CA LEU A 514 6.19 11.03 -31.36
C LEU A 514 6.58 9.94 -30.36
N TYR A 515 6.52 10.18 -29.05
CA TYR A 515 6.91 9.26 -27.98
C TYR A 515 5.89 8.14 -27.82
N THR A 516 4.59 8.44 -27.85
CA THR A 516 3.53 7.41 -27.96
C THR A 516 3.64 6.61 -29.26
N TYR A 517 4.04 7.24 -30.38
CA TYR A 517 4.28 6.57 -31.65
C TYR A 517 5.56 5.71 -31.67
N THR A 518 6.67 6.17 -31.08
CA THR A 518 7.96 5.45 -31.04
C THR A 518 7.93 4.24 -30.11
N ARG A 519 7.11 4.29 -29.04
CA ARG A 519 7.00 3.18 -28.08
C ARG A 519 6.02 2.08 -28.55
N ASN A 520 5.10 2.38 -29.47
CA ASN A 520 4.11 1.41 -29.95
C ASN A 520 3.79 1.47 -31.46
N PRO A 521 4.79 1.31 -32.35
CA PRO A 521 4.63 1.45 -33.80
C PRO A 521 3.73 0.38 -34.46
N TYR A 522 3.33 -0.68 -33.74
CA TYR A 522 2.60 -1.81 -34.31
C TYR A 522 1.07 -1.72 -34.22
N LEU A 523 0.51 -0.80 -33.42
CA LEU A 523 -0.94 -0.74 -33.15
C LEU A 523 -1.70 0.39 -33.89
N GLY A 524 -1.00 1.39 -34.44
CA GLY A 524 -1.61 2.53 -35.14
C GLY A 524 -1.03 2.89 -36.51
N SER A 525 0.22 2.50 -36.82
CA SER A 525 0.95 2.96 -38.01
C SER A 525 0.30 2.61 -39.35
N MET A 526 -0.28 1.41 -39.49
CA MET A 526 -0.98 1.02 -40.72
C MET A 526 -2.14 1.96 -41.07
N GLN A 527 -2.82 2.55 -40.09
CA GLN A 527 -3.99 3.38 -40.35
C GLN A 527 -3.64 4.72 -41.01
N PHE A 528 -2.40 5.21 -40.83
CA PHE A 528 -1.92 6.46 -41.42
C PHE A 528 -1.38 6.26 -42.84
N VAL A 529 -0.80 5.07 -43.11
CA VAL A 529 -0.16 4.73 -44.39
C VAL A 529 -1.13 4.08 -45.36
N VAL A 530 -2.20 3.44 -44.87
CA VAL A 530 -3.24 2.84 -45.70
C VAL A 530 -4.35 3.85 -45.95
N ARG A 531 -4.69 4.08 -47.23
CA ARG A 531 -5.84 4.88 -47.63
C ARG A 531 -7.14 4.27 -47.07
N GLN A 532 -7.88 5.09 -46.35
CA GLN A 532 -9.13 4.69 -45.70
C GLN A 532 -10.33 4.87 -46.65
N SER A 533 -11.42 4.15 -46.39
CA SER A 533 -12.59 4.06 -47.28
C SER A 533 -13.26 5.40 -47.62
N GLU A 534 -13.15 6.38 -46.72
CA GLU A 534 -13.76 7.73 -46.84
C GLU A 534 -12.75 8.82 -47.22
N GLU A 535 -11.46 8.49 -47.32
CA GLU A 535 -10.39 9.46 -47.55
C GLU A 535 -9.83 9.40 -48.97
N LYS A 536 -9.43 10.57 -49.49
CA LYS A 536 -8.88 10.70 -50.85
C LYS A 536 -7.45 10.15 -50.96
N GLU A 537 -6.68 10.24 -49.89
CA GLU A 537 -5.29 9.81 -49.81
C GLU A 537 -4.97 9.23 -48.41
N PRO A 538 -3.86 8.48 -48.25
CA PRO A 538 -3.36 8.13 -46.93
C PRO A 538 -3.11 9.38 -46.08
N PHE A 539 -3.51 9.35 -44.81
CA PHE A 539 -3.41 10.52 -43.92
C PHE A 539 -1.95 10.98 -43.71
N VAL A 540 -0.96 10.09 -43.86
CA VAL A 540 0.46 10.47 -43.84
C VAL A 540 0.83 11.49 -44.92
N GLU A 541 0.21 11.43 -46.10
CA GLU A 541 0.47 12.39 -47.20
C GLU A 541 -0.05 13.79 -46.86
N GLU A 542 -1.19 13.88 -46.16
CA GLU A 542 -1.74 15.14 -45.68
C GLU A 542 -0.83 15.77 -44.61
N ILE A 543 -0.30 14.95 -43.69
CA ILE A 543 0.64 15.39 -42.65
C ILE A 543 1.93 15.91 -43.29
N LEU A 544 2.53 15.16 -44.21
CA LEU A 544 3.77 15.55 -44.88
C LEU A 544 3.62 16.85 -45.67
N ARG A 545 2.47 17.05 -46.31
CA ARG A 545 2.16 18.29 -47.04
C ARG A 545 2.02 19.49 -46.12
N ASN A 546 1.47 19.29 -44.93
CA ASN A 546 1.24 20.36 -43.96
C ASN A 546 2.37 20.48 -42.93
N ILE A 547 3.44 19.66 -43.01
CA ILE A 547 4.44 19.53 -41.94
C ILE A 547 5.09 20.87 -41.59
N GLY A 548 5.45 21.67 -42.60
CA GLY A 548 6.02 22.99 -42.38
C GLY A 548 5.07 23.98 -41.72
N ARG A 549 3.75 23.80 -41.88
CA ARG A 549 2.73 24.59 -41.16
C ARG A 549 2.47 24.06 -39.76
N ILE A 550 2.60 22.74 -39.56
CA ILE A 550 2.41 22.07 -38.27
C ILE A 550 3.58 22.37 -37.33
N THR A 551 4.81 22.46 -37.86
CA THR A 551 6.03 22.61 -37.05
C THR A 551 6.56 24.04 -36.95
N VAL A 552 5.88 25.02 -37.55
CA VAL A 552 6.37 26.41 -37.64
C VAL A 552 6.63 27.04 -36.29
N ASP A 553 5.83 26.69 -35.28
CA ASP A 553 5.95 27.27 -33.95
C ASP A 553 6.81 26.41 -33.02
N LEU A 554 7.25 25.21 -33.43
CA LEU A 554 7.97 24.25 -32.60
C LEU A 554 9.48 24.57 -32.47
N LEU A 555 10.03 24.42 -31.27
CA LEU A 555 11.47 24.59 -31.02
C LEU A 555 12.28 23.46 -31.68
N PRO A 556 13.58 23.69 -32.02
CA PRO A 556 14.42 22.67 -32.64
C PRO A 556 14.51 21.35 -31.87
N GLN A 557 14.50 21.41 -30.52
CA GLN A 557 14.50 20.22 -29.65
C GLN A 557 13.18 19.43 -29.70
N GLN A 558 12.10 20.03 -30.19
CA GLN A 558 10.79 19.41 -30.32
C GLN A 558 10.57 18.79 -31.71
N VAL A 559 11.32 19.25 -32.72
CA VAL A 559 11.24 18.76 -34.11
C VAL A 559 12.20 17.58 -34.35
N HIS A 560 13.26 17.47 -33.55
CA HIS A 560 14.28 16.42 -33.63
C HIS A 560 13.97 15.17 -32.81
#